data_AF-A0A821S2N1-F1
#
_entry.id   AF-A0A821S2N1-F1
#
_cell.length_a   1.000
_cell.length_b   1.000
_cell.length_c   1.000
_cell.angle_alpha   90.00
_cell.angle_beta   90.00
_cell.angle_gamma   90.00
#
_symmetry.space_group_name_H-M   'P 1'
#
loop_
_entity.id
_entity.type
_entity.pdbx_description
1 polymer ?
#
loop_
_entity_poly.entity_id
_entity_poly.type
_entity_poly.pdbx_seq_one_letter_code
_entity_poly.pdbx_strand_id
1 'polypeptide(L)'
;MINLRRQLEFCYYSRHENCSGNYTFIAKSPIVEPLHYNEPTQIHLAFGDPNDQIYVSYATNSNEMIPQCSYGLDSSSLHFQVNGTTITYKASDMCEGRANITGPQTFIKTRYMHTMLLNDLRPSTIYHYLVGNDEHD
;
A
#
# COMPACT_ATOMS: atom_id res chain seq x y z
N MET A 1 12.15 -9.04 -2.04
CA MET A 1 12.06 -7.61 -1.67
C MET A 1 10.62 -7.19 -1.85
N ILE A 2 10.00 -6.54 -0.86
CA ILE A 2 8.60 -6.10 -0.95
C ILE A 2 8.53 -4.85 -1.84
N ASN A 3 7.48 -4.68 -2.63
CA ASN A 3 7.28 -3.47 -3.42
C ASN A 3 7.13 -2.24 -2.51
N LEU A 4 8.22 -1.47 -2.37
CA LEU A 4 8.24 -0.21 -1.62
C LEU A 4 7.75 0.98 -2.48
N ARG A 5 7.40 0.75 -3.74
CA ARG A 5 6.82 1.68 -4.73
C ARG A 5 7.65 2.94 -4.94
N ARG A 6 8.96 2.78 -4.87
CA ARG A 6 9.95 3.78 -5.20
C ARG A 6 11.21 3.07 -5.65
N GLN A 7 11.99 3.78 -6.44
CA GLN A 7 13.37 3.40 -6.73
C GLN A 7 14.14 3.32 -5.41
N LEU A 8 14.92 2.25 -5.26
CA LEU A 8 15.78 2.02 -4.12
C LEU A 8 17.22 2.04 -4.58
N GLU A 9 18.03 2.79 -3.84
CA GLU A 9 19.48 2.72 -3.90
C GLU A 9 20.01 2.28 -2.53
N PHE A 10 20.97 1.38 -2.52
CA PHE A 10 21.67 0.97 -1.30
C PHE A 10 22.98 1.73 -1.23
N CYS A 11 23.12 2.57 -0.21
CA CYS A 11 24.33 3.34 0.04
C CYS A 11 25.23 2.59 1.03
N TYR A 12 26.49 2.37 0.64
CA TYR A 12 27.51 1.76 1.47
C TYR A 12 28.32 2.84 2.18
N TYR A 13 28.45 2.70 3.50
CA TYR A 13 29.20 3.63 4.34
C TYR A 13 30.27 2.86 5.11
N SER A 14 31.44 3.47 5.29
CA SER A 14 32.50 2.94 6.18
C SER A 14 32.62 3.80 7.42
N ARG A 15 33.22 3.21 8.45
CA ARG A 15 33.57 3.87 9.70
C ARG A 15 35.00 3.47 10.06
N HIS A 16 35.76 4.38 10.67
CA HIS A 16 37.14 4.10 11.09
C HIS A 16 37.20 2.94 12.11
N GLU A 17 38.40 2.34 12.25
CA GLU A 17 38.71 1.01 12.83
C GLU A 17 38.16 0.68 14.23
N ASN A 18 37.47 1.58 14.91
CA ASN A 18 36.85 1.35 16.22
C ASN A 18 35.34 1.62 16.26
N CYS A 19 34.65 1.63 15.11
CA CYS A 19 33.23 2.01 15.01
C CYS A 19 32.94 3.34 15.72
N SER A 20 33.88 4.28 15.69
CA SER A 20 33.77 5.61 16.28
C SER A 20 33.96 6.67 15.20
N GLY A 21 33.28 7.82 15.34
CA GLY A 21 33.29 8.90 14.33
C GLY A 21 32.14 8.87 13.33
N ASN A 22 32.22 9.73 12.30
CA ASN A 22 31.19 9.92 11.28
C ASN A 22 31.24 8.85 10.19
N TYR A 23 30.09 8.56 9.57
CA TYR A 23 30.01 7.71 8.40
C TYR A 23 30.62 8.40 7.19
N THR A 24 31.48 7.69 6.46
CA THR A 24 32.01 8.13 5.17
C THR A 24 31.33 7.33 4.06
N PHE A 25 30.81 8.04 3.06
CA PHE A 25 30.19 7.41 1.90
C PHE A 25 31.24 6.70 1.04
N ILE A 26 30.98 5.45 0.65
CA ILE A 26 31.88 4.64 -0.18
C ILE A 26 31.33 4.49 -1.58
N ALA A 27 30.08 4.03 -1.69
CA ALA A 27 29.50 3.59 -2.96
C ALA A 27 27.97 3.52 -2.91
N LYS A 28 27.35 3.43 -4.08
CA LYS A 28 25.93 3.15 -4.30
C LYS A 28 25.76 1.86 -5.09
N SER A 29 24.71 1.09 -4.80
CA SER A 29 24.25 0.03 -5.68
C SER A 29 23.64 0.61 -6.97
N PRO A 30 23.44 -0.23 -8.00
CA PRO A 30 22.46 0.07 -9.04
C PRO A 30 21.07 0.33 -8.43
N ILE A 31 20.25 1.08 -9.17
CA ILE A 31 18.86 1.34 -8.78
C ILE A 31 18.08 0.04 -8.92
N VAL A 32 17.33 -0.31 -7.88
CA VAL A 32 16.36 -1.40 -7.89
C VAL A 32 14.98 -0.79 -7.83
N GLU A 33 14.11 -1.18 -8.76
CA GLU A 33 12.75 -0.67 -8.83
C GLU A 33 11.71 -1.79 -9.00
N PRO A 34 10.49 -1.61 -8.46
CA PRO A 34 9.37 -2.49 -8.75
C PRO A 34 8.97 -2.39 -10.22
N LEU A 35 8.46 -3.50 -10.78
CA LEU A 35 7.92 -3.51 -12.14
C LEU A 35 6.72 -2.57 -12.27
N HIS A 36 5.80 -2.61 -11.31
CA HIS A 36 4.62 -1.75 -11.26
C HIS A 36 4.57 -0.98 -9.94
N TYR A 37 4.76 0.34 -10.02
CA TYR A 37 4.72 1.22 -8.85
C TYR A 37 3.34 1.28 -8.21
N ASN A 38 2.29 1.16 -9.02
CA ASN A 38 0.91 1.38 -8.62
C ASN A 38 0.15 0.10 -8.25
N GLU A 39 0.74 -1.10 -8.45
CA GLU A 39 0.06 -2.39 -8.22
C GLU A 39 -0.59 -2.46 -6.83
N PRO A 40 -1.83 -2.92 -6.63
CA PRO A 40 -2.40 -3.05 -5.28
C PRO A 40 -1.51 -3.89 -4.33
N THR A 41 -1.21 -3.37 -3.13
CA THR A 41 -0.49 -4.15 -2.08
C THR A 41 -1.10 -3.91 -0.70
N GLN A 42 -0.63 -4.67 0.29
CA GLN A 42 -1.09 -4.58 1.69
C GLN A 42 -2.61 -4.74 1.74
N ILE A 43 -3.09 -5.83 1.14
CA ILE A 43 -4.51 -6.13 1.12
C ILE A 43 -4.92 -6.60 2.52
N HIS A 44 -5.97 -5.99 3.06
CA HIS A 44 -6.52 -6.28 4.37
C HIS A 44 -8.04 -6.48 4.27
N LEU A 45 -8.55 -7.44 5.05
CA LEU A 45 -9.98 -7.67 5.21
C LEU A 45 -10.38 -7.30 6.64
N ALA A 46 -11.54 -6.67 6.78
CA ALA A 46 -12.16 -6.39 8.08
C ALA A 46 -13.67 -6.64 7.99
N PHE A 47 -14.30 -7.06 9.09
CA PHE A 47 -15.75 -7.20 9.12
C PHE A 47 -16.43 -5.82 9.10
N GLY A 48 -17.57 -5.73 8.43
CA GLY A 48 -18.50 -4.61 8.58
C GLY A 48 -19.33 -4.75 9.85
N ASP A 49 -20.27 -3.82 10.07
CA ASP A 49 -21.17 -3.92 11.24
C ASP A 49 -22.17 -5.08 11.08
N PRO A 50 -22.84 -5.24 9.91
CA PRO A 50 -23.67 -6.39 9.64
C PRO A 50 -22.85 -7.65 9.32
N ASN A 51 -23.45 -8.82 9.57
CA ASN A 51 -22.80 -10.12 9.38
C ASN A 51 -22.70 -10.60 7.92
N ASP A 52 -23.20 -9.80 6.98
CA ASP A 52 -23.15 -9.99 5.53
C ASP A 52 -22.22 -8.96 4.85
N GLN A 53 -21.34 -8.32 5.64
CA GLN A 53 -20.47 -7.26 5.17
C GLN A 53 -19.00 -7.46 5.51
N ILE A 54 -18.13 -7.17 4.54
CA ILE A 54 -16.67 -7.18 4.68
C ILE A 54 -16.11 -5.94 3.99
N TYR A 55 -15.22 -5.23 4.69
CA TYR A 55 -14.35 -4.23 4.10
C TYR A 55 -13.13 -4.90 3.47
N VAL A 56 -12.83 -4.50 2.23
CA VAL A 56 -11.58 -4.82 1.54
C VAL A 56 -10.79 -3.53 1.41
N SER A 57 -9.57 -3.53 1.94
CA SER A 57 -8.67 -2.38 1.86
C SER A 57 -7.36 -2.75 1.20
N TYR A 58 -6.81 -1.83 0.42
CA TYR A 58 -5.48 -1.97 -0.19
C TYR A 58 -4.83 -0.59 -0.34
N ALA A 59 -3.52 -0.58 -0.56
CA ALA A 59 -2.78 0.65 -0.82
C ALA A 59 -2.31 0.71 -2.28
N THR A 60 -2.25 1.90 -2.84
CA THR A 60 -1.53 2.20 -4.10
C THR A 60 -0.74 3.50 -4.00
N ASN A 61 -0.01 3.87 -5.06
CA ASN A 61 0.74 5.11 -5.12
C ASN A 61 0.00 6.25 -5.87
N SER A 62 -1.25 6.03 -6.30
CA SER A 62 -2.08 7.02 -7.02
C SER A 62 -3.53 7.02 -6.51
N ASN A 63 -4.25 8.11 -6.73
CA ASN A 63 -5.70 8.20 -6.54
C ASN A 63 -6.44 8.73 -7.76
N GLU A 64 -5.79 8.68 -8.93
CA GLU A 64 -6.36 9.16 -10.19
C GLU A 64 -7.52 8.27 -10.65
N MET A 65 -7.47 6.98 -10.29
CA MET A 65 -8.51 5.99 -10.60
C MET A 65 -9.44 5.76 -9.42
N ILE A 66 -10.71 5.49 -9.73
CA ILE A 66 -11.68 5.03 -8.74
C ILE A 66 -11.24 3.62 -8.29
N PRO A 67 -11.03 3.38 -6.99
CA PRO A 67 -10.64 2.07 -6.51
C PRO A 67 -11.79 1.07 -6.66
N GLN A 68 -11.45 -0.16 -7.05
CA GLN A 68 -12.42 -1.18 -7.37
C GLN A 68 -12.07 -2.52 -6.72
N CYS A 69 -13.12 -3.30 -6.42
CA CYS A 69 -13.03 -4.70 -6.06
C CYS A 69 -14.01 -5.48 -6.92
N SER A 70 -13.49 -6.43 -7.70
CA SER A 70 -14.29 -7.43 -8.38
C SER A 70 -14.32 -8.69 -7.52
N TYR A 71 -15.47 -9.31 -7.32
CA TYR A 71 -15.60 -10.50 -6.49
C TYR A 71 -16.67 -11.47 -6.99
N GLY A 72 -16.62 -12.72 -6.54
CA GLY A 72 -17.52 -13.77 -7.01
C GLY A 72 -17.32 -15.10 -6.31
N LEU A 73 -18.18 -16.07 -6.62
CA LEU A 73 -18.10 -17.44 -6.11
C LEU A 73 -17.11 -18.30 -6.90
N ASP A 74 -16.75 -17.88 -8.12
CA ASP A 74 -15.82 -18.57 -9.00
C ASP A 74 -14.57 -17.69 -9.20
N SER A 75 -13.39 -18.24 -8.91
CA SER A 75 -12.10 -17.57 -9.12
C SER A 75 -11.83 -17.15 -10.57
N SER A 76 -12.44 -17.84 -11.54
CA SER A 76 -12.29 -17.56 -12.97
C SER A 76 -13.31 -16.55 -13.51
N SER A 77 -14.34 -16.23 -12.71
CA SER A 77 -15.45 -15.38 -13.13
C SER A 77 -16.01 -14.56 -11.97
N LEU A 78 -15.46 -13.35 -11.82
CA LEU A 78 -15.87 -12.39 -10.80
C LEU A 78 -17.00 -11.51 -11.34
N HIS A 79 -18.24 -11.84 -11.01
CA HIS A 79 -19.44 -11.19 -11.56
C HIS A 79 -19.88 -9.92 -10.83
N PHE A 80 -19.41 -9.72 -9.60
CA PHE A 80 -19.75 -8.54 -8.82
C PHE A 80 -18.60 -7.55 -8.84
N GLN A 81 -18.92 -6.27 -8.89
CA GLN A 81 -17.95 -5.19 -8.83
C GLN A 81 -18.45 -4.11 -7.89
N VAL A 82 -17.58 -3.57 -7.05
CA VAL A 82 -17.90 -2.44 -6.17
C VAL A 82 -16.81 -1.39 -6.25
N ASN A 83 -17.22 -0.13 -6.24
CA ASN A 83 -16.32 1.01 -6.15
C ASN A 83 -16.07 1.35 -4.68
N GLY A 84 -14.87 1.86 -4.38
CA GLY A 84 -14.46 2.26 -3.04
C GLY A 84 -14.26 3.75 -2.89
N THR A 85 -13.72 4.12 -1.73
CA THR A 85 -13.21 5.46 -1.44
C THR A 85 -11.72 5.41 -1.16
N THR A 86 -11.06 6.56 -1.31
CA THR A 86 -9.62 6.71 -1.11
C THR A 86 -9.35 7.76 -0.05
N ILE A 87 -8.48 7.43 0.90
CA ILE A 87 -7.96 8.37 1.88
C ILE A 87 -6.43 8.39 1.85
N THR A 88 -5.84 9.48 2.32
CA THR A 88 -4.40 9.59 2.57
C THR A 88 -4.18 10.60 3.69
N TYR A 89 -2.95 10.70 4.18
CA TYR A 89 -2.57 11.71 5.17
C TYR A 89 -1.17 12.24 4.89
N LYS A 90 -0.93 13.47 5.35
CA LYS A 90 0.34 14.18 5.24
C LYS A 90 0.92 14.45 6.63
N ALA A 91 2.17 14.88 6.66
CA ALA A 91 2.86 15.21 7.92
C ALA A 91 2.07 16.22 8.77
N SER A 92 1.44 17.22 8.13
CA SER A 92 0.64 18.23 8.86
C SER A 92 -0.63 17.69 9.52
N ASP A 93 -1.07 16.48 9.17
CA ASP A 93 -2.21 15.82 9.80
C ASP A 93 -1.80 15.08 11.08
N MET A 94 -0.49 14.96 11.33
CA MET A 94 0.07 14.35 12.53
C MET A 94 0.21 15.39 13.64
N CYS A 95 -0.06 15.00 14.89
CA CYS A 95 -0.14 15.95 16.00
C CYS A 95 1.21 16.58 16.35
N GLU A 96 2.26 15.78 16.57
CA GLU A 96 3.49 16.28 17.21
C GLU A 96 4.78 15.53 16.81
N GLY A 97 5.91 16.12 17.20
CA GLY A 97 7.22 15.48 17.18
C GLY A 97 7.73 15.16 15.77
N ARG A 98 8.39 14.01 15.63
CA ARG A 98 8.96 13.59 14.34
C ARG A 98 7.91 13.24 13.29
N ALA A 99 6.66 13.01 13.68
CA ALA A 99 5.60 12.63 12.74
C ALA A 99 5.08 13.81 11.90
N ASN A 100 5.26 15.06 12.37
CA ASN A 100 4.82 16.25 11.63
C ASN A 100 5.90 16.89 10.74
N ILE A 101 7.09 16.27 10.67
CA ILE A 101 8.23 16.74 9.87
C ILE A 101 8.50 15.75 8.75
N THR A 102 8.37 16.17 7.49
CA THR A 102 8.73 15.33 6.33
C THR A 102 10.22 15.03 6.33
N GLY A 103 10.58 13.73 6.23
CA GLY A 103 11.96 13.32 6.13
C GLY A 103 12.17 11.79 6.22
N PRO A 104 13.35 11.28 5.82
CA PRO A 104 13.60 9.85 5.73
C PRO A 104 13.56 9.09 7.07
N GLN A 105 13.86 9.79 8.17
CA GLN A 105 13.83 9.26 9.54
C GLN A 105 12.64 9.77 10.37
N THR A 106 11.75 10.53 9.73
CA THR A 106 10.63 11.22 10.34
C THR A 106 9.36 10.80 9.59
N PHE A 107 8.57 11.73 9.06
CA PHE A 107 7.43 11.39 8.23
C PHE A 107 7.84 11.04 6.79
N ILE A 108 7.55 9.80 6.39
CA ILE A 108 7.59 9.37 4.99
C ILE A 108 6.17 9.47 4.44
N LYS A 109 6.01 10.17 3.30
CA LYS A 109 4.70 10.33 2.65
C LYS A 109 4.01 8.99 2.53
N THR A 110 2.80 8.92 3.07
CA THR A 110 2.00 7.70 3.05
C THR A 110 1.26 7.59 1.74
N ARG A 111 0.84 6.36 1.47
CA ARG A 111 0.19 5.95 0.24
C ARG A 111 -1.27 6.43 0.21
N TYR A 112 -1.93 6.13 -0.90
CA TYR A 112 -3.39 6.19 -0.96
C TYR A 112 -3.93 4.86 -0.46
N MET A 113 -4.81 4.94 0.54
CA MET A 113 -5.48 3.79 1.14
C MET A 113 -6.90 3.75 0.59
N HIS A 114 -7.22 2.65 -0.07
CA HIS A 114 -8.51 2.42 -0.69
C HIS A 114 -9.32 1.48 0.18
N THR A 115 -10.61 1.72 0.30
CA THR A 115 -11.53 0.88 1.06
C THR A 115 -12.82 0.70 0.29
N MET A 116 -13.24 -0.55 0.16
CA MET A 116 -14.48 -0.99 -0.47
C MET A 116 -15.30 -1.77 0.55
N LEU A 117 -16.62 -1.62 0.50
CA LEU A 117 -17.55 -2.44 1.27
C LEU A 117 -18.20 -3.47 0.36
N LEU A 118 -17.97 -4.75 0.64
CA LEU A 118 -18.69 -5.86 0.03
C LEU A 118 -19.86 -6.17 0.95
N ASN A 119 -21.07 -6.17 0.40
CA ASN A 119 -22.32 -6.37 1.12
C ASN A 119 -23.14 -7.52 0.51
N ASP A 120 -24.26 -7.85 1.13
CA ASP A 120 -25.15 -8.95 0.72
C ASP A 120 -24.42 -10.30 0.62
N LEU A 121 -23.37 -10.49 1.43
CA LEU A 121 -22.57 -11.71 1.45
C LEU A 121 -23.29 -12.83 2.21
N ARG A 122 -23.22 -14.03 1.65
CA ARG A 122 -23.77 -15.21 2.31
C ARG A 122 -22.82 -15.70 3.40
N PRO A 123 -23.31 -15.95 4.64
CA PRO A 123 -22.50 -16.57 5.67
C PRO A 123 -21.92 -17.92 5.24
N SER A 124 -20.77 -18.30 5.79
CA SER A 124 -20.09 -19.57 5.50
C SER A 124 -19.86 -19.85 4.00
N THR A 125 -19.67 -18.79 3.21
CA THR A 125 -19.47 -18.88 1.75
C THR A 125 -18.11 -18.32 1.39
N ILE A 126 -17.39 -19.04 0.51
CA ILE A 126 -16.10 -18.58 -0.02
C ILE A 126 -16.36 -17.63 -1.18
N TYR A 127 -15.77 -16.45 -1.11
CA TYR A 127 -15.74 -15.48 -2.19
C TYR A 127 -14.29 -15.27 -2.64
N HIS A 128 -14.08 -15.27 -3.95
CA HIS A 128 -12.85 -14.86 -4.60
C HIS A 128 -12.94 -13.38 -4.92
N TYR A 129 -11.81 -12.68 -4.88
CA TYR A 129 -11.78 -11.24 -5.12
C TYR A 129 -10.49 -10.81 -5.82
N LEU A 130 -10.59 -9.72 -6.56
CA LEU A 130 -9.50 -9.01 -7.22
C LEU A 130 -9.66 -7.53 -6.92
N VAL A 131 -8.60 -6.90 -6.43
CA VAL A 131 -8.54 -5.46 -6.17
C VAL A 131 -7.65 -4.81 -7.21
N GLY A 132 -7.90 -3.55 -7.51
CA GLY A 132 -7.14 -2.82 -8.54
C GLY A 132 -8.05 -2.36 -9.67
N ASN A 133 -7.41 -2.01 -10.78
CA ASN A 133 -8.07 -1.60 -12.01
C ASN A 133 -7.19 -2.01 -13.18
N ASP A 134 -7.80 -2.61 -14.20
CA ASP A 134 -7.14 -3.11 -15.42
C ASP A 134 -6.31 -2.04 -16.17
N GLU A 135 -6.53 -0.75 -15.92
CA GLU A 135 -5.76 0.34 -16.55
C GLU A 135 -4.32 0.51 -15.98
N HIS A 136 -3.98 -0.14 -14.86
CA HIS A 136 -2.67 0.00 -14.19
C HIS A 136 -2.03 -1.31 -13.69
N ASP A 137 -2.57 -2.47 -14.06
CA ASP A 137 -2.04 -3.80 -13.71
C ASP A 137 -1.16 -4.42 -14.81
#